data_AF-A0A7S1WNL4-F1
#
_entry.id   AF-A0A7S1WNL4-F1
#
_cell.length_a   1.000
_cell.length_b   1.000
_cell.length_c   1.000
_cell.angle_alpha   90.00
_cell.angle_beta   90.00
_cell.angle_gamma   90.00
#
_symmetry.space_group_name_H-M   'P 1'
#
loop_
_entity.id
_entity.type
_entity.pdbx_description
1 polymer ?
#
loop_
_entity_poly.entity_id
_entity_poly.type
_entity_poly.pdbx_seq_one_letter_code
_entity_poly.pdbx_strand_id
1 'polypeptide(L)'
;GLEMPEVNQVELHCWLQQRELVEYHRAHSVATMCHAPLARCQRFGKTPLAALARQLGRTEAQLAIRWCLQRGLVPIPKSIQPDRIVSNAADGFDLSEEHMAAMAELDSGYMSCKVATPCMELPWSTLAEDIPDPATWGGRRGGGKGGKGGGK
;
A
#
# COMPACT_ATOMS: atom_id res chain seq x y z
N GLY A 1 15.06 11.05 25.08
CA GLY A 1 13.79 10.65 24.46
C GLY A 1 13.90 9.21 24.00
N LEU A 2 12.80 8.64 23.50
CA LEU A 2 12.84 7.33 22.84
C LEU A 2 13.66 7.42 21.54
N GLU A 3 14.14 6.27 21.06
CA GLU A 3 14.87 6.15 19.79
C GLU A 3 13.95 6.46 18.59
N MET A 4 14.53 6.99 17.50
CA MET A 4 13.80 7.24 16.26
C MET A 4 13.48 5.93 15.54
N PRO A 5 12.29 5.78 14.93
CA PRO A 5 11.96 4.57 14.19
C PRO A 5 12.71 4.50 12.86
N GLU A 6 13.14 3.30 12.47
CA GLU A 6 13.75 3.04 11.16
C GLU A 6 12.75 3.22 10.00
N VAL A 7 11.46 2.97 10.26
CA VAL A 7 10.40 2.99 9.26
C VAL A 7 9.16 3.65 9.84
N ASN A 8 8.51 4.50 9.06
CA ASN A 8 7.15 4.95 9.33
C ASN A 8 6.22 4.55 8.17
N GLN A 9 5.18 3.76 8.48
CA GLN A 9 4.20 3.29 7.50
C GLN A 9 2.96 4.18 7.49
N VAL A 10 2.67 4.80 6.34
CA VAL A 10 1.57 5.77 6.18
C VAL A 10 0.85 5.60 4.85
N GLU A 11 -0.35 6.18 4.73
CA GLU A 11 -1.09 6.17 3.46
C GLU A 11 -0.36 7.05 2.46
N LEU A 12 0.19 6.49 1.40
CA LEU A 12 0.88 7.29 0.40
C LEU A 12 0.73 6.68 -0.99
N HIS A 13 0.26 7.48 -1.93
CA HIS A 13 0.13 7.13 -3.34
C HIS A 13 0.12 8.41 -4.20
N CYS A 14 0.05 8.31 -5.52
CA CYS A 14 0.16 9.48 -6.40
C CYS A 14 -0.91 10.56 -6.18
N TRP A 15 -2.09 10.20 -5.64
CA TRP A 15 -3.16 11.15 -5.28
C TRP A 15 -3.13 11.69 -3.83
N LEU A 16 -2.14 11.26 -3.03
CA LEU A 16 -1.89 11.68 -1.64
C LEU A 16 -0.39 11.55 -1.38
N GLN A 17 0.39 12.55 -1.79
CA GLN A 17 1.85 12.37 -1.91
C GLN A 17 2.63 12.64 -0.62
N GLN A 18 1.99 13.28 0.37
CA GLN A 18 2.54 13.57 1.70
C GLN A 18 3.95 14.17 1.67
N ARG A 19 4.17 15.20 0.83
CA ARG A 19 5.51 15.72 0.51
C ARG A 19 6.29 16.18 1.74
N GLU A 20 5.65 16.94 2.62
CA GLU A 20 6.26 17.44 3.86
C GLU A 20 6.68 16.29 4.80
N LEU A 21 5.82 15.28 4.96
CA LEU A 21 6.11 14.10 5.79
C LEU A 21 7.28 13.29 5.21
N VAL A 22 7.31 13.08 3.90
CA VAL A 22 8.41 12.36 3.23
C VAL A 22 9.72 13.11 3.41
N GLU A 23 9.72 14.43 3.28
CA GLU A 23 10.92 15.23 3.48
C GLU A 23 11.41 15.19 4.93
N TYR A 24 10.48 15.25 5.88
CA TYR A 24 10.79 15.04 7.30
C TYR A 24 11.43 13.67 7.54
N HIS A 25 10.84 12.59 7.01
CA HIS A 25 11.39 11.25 7.13
C HIS A 25 12.81 11.16 6.55
N ARG A 26 13.03 11.72 5.35
CA ARG A 26 14.35 11.77 4.71
C ARG A 26 15.39 12.49 5.57
N ALA A 27 15.03 13.65 6.12
CA ALA A 27 15.93 14.43 6.99
C ALA A 27 16.32 13.69 8.29
N HIS A 28 15.49 12.75 8.74
CA HIS A 28 15.71 11.98 9.97
C HIS A 28 16.12 10.53 9.72
N SER A 29 16.49 10.17 8.48
CA SER A 29 16.86 8.80 8.10
C SER A 29 15.77 7.75 8.38
N VAL A 30 14.50 8.15 8.35
CA VAL A 30 13.34 7.26 8.48
C VAL A 30 12.89 6.83 7.09
N ALA A 31 12.75 5.53 6.85
CA ALA A 31 12.19 5.04 5.59
C ALA A 31 10.66 5.24 5.57
N THR A 32 10.12 5.75 4.46
CA THR A 32 8.66 5.87 4.29
C THR A 32 8.10 4.62 3.63
N MET A 33 7.26 3.89 4.34
CA MET A 33 6.55 2.72 3.81
C MET A 33 5.12 3.12 3.42
N CYS A 34 4.75 2.90 2.17
CA CYS A 34 3.48 3.34 1.62
C CYS A 34 2.43 2.24 1.77
N HIS A 35 1.53 2.36 2.73
CA HIS A 35 0.33 1.55 2.77
C HIS A 35 -0.69 2.06 1.74
N ALA A 36 -1.54 1.15 1.25
CA ALA A 36 -2.51 1.42 0.18
C ALA A 36 -1.93 2.16 -1.06
N PRO A 37 -0.76 1.76 -1.61
CA PRO A 37 -0.06 2.53 -2.64
C PRO A 37 -0.82 2.68 -3.97
N LEU A 38 -1.93 1.94 -4.14
CA LEU A 38 -2.80 2.00 -5.31
C LEU A 38 -4.14 2.71 -5.03
N ALA A 39 -4.29 3.40 -3.90
CA ALA A 39 -5.56 3.99 -3.45
C ALA A 39 -6.74 3.00 -3.53
N ARG A 40 -6.47 1.72 -3.21
CA ARG A 40 -7.43 0.61 -3.32
C ARG A 40 -8.06 0.48 -4.72
N CYS A 41 -7.35 0.91 -5.76
CA CYS A 41 -7.78 1.00 -7.16
C CYS A 41 -9.00 1.91 -7.41
N GLN A 42 -9.40 2.74 -6.44
CA GLN A 42 -10.63 3.54 -6.52
C GLN A 42 -10.57 4.67 -7.56
N ARG A 43 -9.35 5.08 -7.93
CA ARG A 43 -9.03 6.17 -8.86
C ARG A 43 -8.65 5.69 -10.26
N PHE A 44 -8.51 4.38 -10.47
CA PHE A 44 -8.10 3.81 -11.75
C PHE A 44 -9.15 4.12 -12.83
N GLY A 45 -8.68 4.46 -14.03
CA GLY A 45 -9.52 4.85 -15.16
C GLY A 45 -10.20 6.23 -15.05
N LYS A 46 -10.04 6.94 -13.92
CA LYS A 46 -10.72 8.22 -13.65
C LYS A 46 -9.79 9.42 -13.62
N THR A 47 -8.50 9.21 -13.84
CA THR A 47 -7.47 10.24 -13.71
C THR A 47 -6.52 10.22 -14.90
N PRO A 48 -5.72 11.28 -15.12
CA PRO A 48 -4.74 11.31 -16.20
C PRO A 48 -3.74 10.14 -16.18
N LEU A 49 -3.58 9.46 -15.04
CA LEU A 49 -2.78 8.25 -14.89
C LEU A 49 -3.15 7.18 -15.92
N ALA A 50 -4.44 7.01 -16.24
CA ALA A 50 -4.89 6.01 -17.21
C ALA A 50 -4.38 6.30 -18.63
N ALA A 51 -4.32 7.57 -19.02
CA ALA A 51 -3.78 7.96 -20.32
C ALA A 51 -2.26 7.75 -20.37
N LEU A 52 -1.56 8.14 -19.30
CA LEU A 52 -0.11 7.95 -19.17
C LEU A 52 0.27 6.46 -19.18
N ALA A 53 -0.49 5.62 -18.48
CA ALA A 53 -0.30 4.17 -18.45
C ALA A 53 -0.42 3.56 -19.87
N ARG A 54 -1.44 3.96 -20.63
CA ARG A 54 -1.63 3.53 -22.02
C ARG A 54 -0.48 3.98 -22.92
N GLN A 55 -0.04 5.23 -22.80
CA GLN A 55 1.09 5.77 -23.58
C GLN A 55 2.36 4.95 -23.36
N LEU A 56 2.59 4.49 -22.13
CA LEU A 56 3.77 3.71 -21.76
C LEU A 56 3.61 2.19 -21.97
N GLY A 57 2.44 1.73 -22.41
CA GLY A 57 2.16 0.30 -22.55
C GLY A 57 2.20 -0.45 -21.21
N ARG A 58 1.86 0.22 -20.11
CA ARG A 58 1.89 -0.32 -18.75
C ARG A 58 0.52 -0.20 -18.08
N THR A 59 0.36 -0.84 -16.92
CA THR A 59 -0.84 -0.69 -16.10
C THR A 59 -0.73 0.51 -15.16
N GLU A 60 -1.87 1.08 -14.75
CA GLU A 60 -1.91 2.14 -13.73
C GLU A 60 -1.25 1.71 -12.41
N ALA A 61 -1.38 0.41 -12.06
CA ALA A 61 -0.74 -0.16 -10.88
C ALA A 61 0.79 -0.14 -10.99
N GLN A 62 1.34 -0.57 -12.14
CA GLN A 62 2.78 -0.53 -12.38
C GLN A 62 3.33 0.91 -12.33
N LEU A 63 2.64 1.88 -12.93
CA LEU A 63 3.05 3.28 -12.86
C LEU A 63 3.06 3.81 -11.43
N ALA A 64 1.98 3.56 -10.67
CA ALA A 64 1.88 4.02 -9.29
C ALA A 64 2.97 3.40 -8.39
N ILE A 65 3.24 2.11 -8.55
CA ILE A 65 4.30 1.41 -7.80
C ILE A 65 5.68 1.92 -8.22
N ARG A 66 5.94 2.03 -9.53
CA ARG A 66 7.23 2.52 -10.05
C ARG A 66 7.52 3.94 -9.62
N TRP A 67 6.50 4.80 -9.59
CA TRP A 67 6.60 6.15 -9.05
C TRP A 67 7.01 6.15 -7.57
N CYS A 68 6.43 5.27 -6.73
CA CYS A 68 6.88 5.15 -5.34
C CYS A 68 8.36 4.75 -5.27
N LEU A 69 8.75 3.72 -6.02
CA LEU A 69 10.11 3.19 -6.02
C LEU A 69 11.14 4.25 -6.47
N GLN A 70 10.87 4.98 -7.55
CA GLN A 70 11.76 6.04 -8.03
C GLN A 70 11.87 7.24 -7.08
N ARG A 71 10.88 7.47 -6.21
CA ARG A 71 10.96 8.46 -5.13
C ARG A 71 11.73 7.97 -3.90
N GLY A 72 12.23 6.73 -3.91
CA GLY A 72 12.89 6.10 -2.77
C GLY A 72 11.91 5.67 -1.67
N LEU A 73 10.65 5.42 -2.02
CA LEU A 73 9.62 4.98 -1.09
C LEU A 73 9.45 3.45 -1.15
N VAL A 74 8.89 2.86 -0.09
CA VAL A 74 8.67 1.41 0.02
C VAL A 74 7.17 1.08 -0.13
N PRO A 75 6.65 0.81 -1.34
CA PRO A 75 5.24 0.45 -1.54
C PRO A 75 4.96 -0.99 -1.14
N ILE A 76 3.82 -1.23 -0.48
CA ILE A 76 3.34 -2.57 -0.09
C ILE A 76 1.96 -2.90 -0.72
N PRO A 77 1.89 -3.12 -2.05
CA PRO A 77 0.63 -3.42 -2.72
C PRO A 77 0.12 -4.82 -2.34
N LYS A 78 -1.12 -4.92 -1.87
CA LYS A 78 -1.79 -6.20 -1.60
C LYS A 78 -2.44 -6.76 -2.87
N SER A 79 -2.23 -8.04 -3.14
CA SER A 79 -3.01 -8.82 -4.11
C SER A 79 -3.11 -10.28 -3.65
N ILE A 80 -4.19 -10.95 -4.05
CA ILE A 80 -4.35 -12.41 -3.96
C ILE A 80 -4.29 -13.09 -5.33
N GLN A 81 -4.30 -12.31 -6.41
CA GLN A 81 -4.26 -12.83 -7.79
C GLN A 81 -2.79 -12.95 -8.22
N PRO A 82 -2.30 -14.16 -8.58
CA PRO A 82 -0.90 -14.39 -8.94
C PRO A 82 -0.38 -13.45 -10.03
N ASP A 83 -1.14 -13.26 -11.12
CA ASP A 83 -0.72 -12.41 -12.23
C ASP A 83 -0.52 -10.95 -11.80
N ARG A 84 -1.38 -10.45 -10.89
CA ARG A 84 -1.22 -9.11 -10.32
C ARG A 84 -0.03 -9.03 -9.38
N ILE A 85 0.26 -10.09 -8.61
CA ILE A 85 1.44 -10.12 -7.73
C ILE A 85 2.72 -9.98 -8.57
N VAL A 86 2.80 -10.73 -9.67
CA VAL A 86 3.92 -10.64 -10.62
C VAL A 86 3.96 -9.26 -11.28
N SER A 87 2.83 -8.78 -11.80
CA SER A 87 2.75 -7.45 -12.45
C SER A 87 3.13 -6.30 -11.51
N ASN A 88 2.81 -6.41 -10.21
CA ASN A 88 3.12 -5.42 -9.18
C ASN A 88 4.61 -5.33 -8.85
N ALA A 89 5.47 -6.21 -9.36
CA ALA A 89 6.92 -6.00 -9.29
C ALA A 89 7.34 -4.69 -9.98
N ALA A 90 6.55 -4.23 -10.96
CA ALA A 90 6.73 -2.96 -11.67
C ALA A 90 8.17 -2.75 -12.18
N ASP A 91 8.76 -3.82 -12.70
CA ASP A 91 10.11 -3.90 -13.21
C ASP A 91 10.20 -3.60 -14.72
N GLY A 92 11.43 -3.42 -15.23
CA GLY A 92 11.70 -3.34 -16.66
C GLY A 92 11.28 -2.04 -17.35
N PHE A 93 11.09 -0.93 -16.61
CA PHE A 93 10.95 0.42 -17.16
C PHE A 93 11.27 1.49 -16.12
N ASP A 94 11.53 2.73 -16.55
CA ASP A 94 11.63 3.92 -15.70
C ASP A 94 10.63 4.97 -16.17
N LEU A 95 10.17 5.79 -15.24
CA LEU A 95 9.45 7.03 -15.49
C LEU A 95 10.49 8.12 -15.75
N SER A 96 10.40 8.77 -16.92
CA SER A 96 11.21 9.94 -17.24
C SER A 96 10.90 11.10 -16.30
N GLU A 97 11.72 12.15 -16.32
CA GLU A 97 11.45 13.38 -15.58
C GLU A 97 10.07 13.98 -15.94
N GLU A 98 9.69 13.94 -17.21
CA GLU A 98 8.37 14.39 -17.67
C GLU A 98 7.24 13.54 -17.07
N HIS A 99 7.38 12.21 -17.04
CA HIS A 99 6.39 11.34 -16.41
C HIS A 99 6.31 11.60 -14.90
N MET A 100 7.45 11.80 -14.24
CA MET A 100 7.51 12.11 -12.81
C MET A 100 6.85 13.45 -12.50
N ALA A 101 7.03 14.46 -13.35
CA ALA A 101 6.35 15.74 -13.27
C ALA A 101 4.83 15.59 -13.46
N ALA A 102 4.39 14.85 -14.47
CA ALA A 102 2.97 14.55 -14.69
C ALA A 102 2.34 13.80 -13.49
N MET A 103 3.07 12.88 -12.88
CA MET A 103 2.66 12.19 -11.66
C MET A 103 2.57 13.13 -10.46
N ALA A 104 3.44 14.15 -10.37
CA ALA A 104 3.40 15.15 -9.30
C ALA A 104 2.07 15.93 -9.30
N GLU A 105 1.52 16.22 -10.48
CA GLU A 105 0.24 16.93 -10.65
C GLU A 105 -1.00 16.09 -10.28
N LEU A 106 -0.84 14.79 -10.01
CA LEU A 106 -1.97 13.93 -9.61
C LEU A 106 -2.38 14.13 -8.14
N ASP A 107 -1.57 14.81 -7.33
CA ASP A 107 -1.90 14.99 -5.92
C ASP A 107 -3.21 15.77 -5.76
N SER A 108 -4.17 15.16 -5.07
CA SER A 108 -5.48 15.76 -4.83
C SER A 108 -5.88 15.68 -3.36
N GLY A 109 -4.96 15.29 -2.47
CA GLY A 109 -5.26 15.02 -1.06
C GLY A 109 -6.26 13.87 -0.86
N TYR A 110 -6.39 12.96 -1.82
CA TYR A 110 -7.40 11.90 -1.75
C TYR A 110 -6.98 10.81 -0.76
N MET A 111 -7.59 10.77 0.41
CA MET A 111 -7.41 9.67 1.36
C MET A 111 -8.36 8.52 1.01
N SER A 112 -7.80 7.38 0.61
CA SER A 112 -8.57 6.16 0.44
C SER A 112 -8.92 5.59 1.81
N CYS A 113 -8.01 5.59 2.80
CA CYS A 113 -8.20 4.99 4.13
C CYS A 113 -8.67 6.02 5.19
N LYS A 114 -9.92 6.46 5.10
CA LYS A 114 -10.56 7.40 6.05
C LYS A 114 -10.69 6.92 7.51
N VAL A 115 -10.30 5.68 7.80
CA VAL A 115 -10.67 4.96 9.04
C VAL A 115 -9.44 4.35 9.74
N ALA A 116 -8.21 4.79 9.42
CA ALA A 116 -7.03 4.37 10.18
C ALA A 116 -6.98 5.03 11.58
N THR A 117 -7.69 6.14 11.75
CA THR A 117 -7.74 6.93 12.98
C THR A 117 -8.29 6.19 14.21
N PRO A 118 -9.37 5.37 14.15
CA PRO A 118 -9.97 4.83 15.36
C PRO A 118 -9.10 3.78 16.08
N CYS A 119 -8.35 2.93 15.37
CA CYS A 119 -7.61 1.86 16.07
C CYS A 119 -6.36 2.37 16.82
N MET A 120 -5.80 3.52 16.45
CA MET A 120 -4.67 4.12 17.16
C MET A 120 -5.12 5.07 18.28
N GLU A 121 -6.37 5.56 18.23
CA GLU A 121 -6.97 6.40 19.27
C GLU A 121 -7.68 5.59 20.37
N LEU A 122 -7.99 4.32 20.12
CA LEU A 122 -8.58 3.45 21.13
C LEU A 122 -7.51 3.06 22.17
N PRO A 123 -7.82 3.18 23.48
CA PRO A 123 -6.94 2.67 24.53
C PRO A 123 -6.61 1.21 24.27
N TRP A 124 -5.35 0.83 24.48
CA TRP A 124 -4.89 -0.56 24.31
C TRP A 124 -5.78 -1.56 25.05
N SER A 125 -6.29 -1.19 26.23
CA SER A 125 -7.23 -2.01 27.01
C SER A 125 -8.49 -2.36 26.21
N THR A 126 -9.04 -1.42 25.45
CA THR A 126 -10.26 -1.63 24.65
C THR A 126 -10.03 -2.59 23.47
N LEU A 127 -8.81 -2.61 22.93
CA LEU A 127 -8.45 -3.55 21.85
C LEU A 127 -8.05 -4.92 22.40
N ALA A 128 -7.43 -4.97 23.58
CA ALA A 128 -6.83 -6.17 24.14
C ALA A 128 -7.84 -7.13 24.77
N GLU A 129 -9.04 -6.67 25.15
CA GLU A 129 -10.09 -7.49 25.79
C GLU A 129 -10.45 -8.74 24.98
N ASP A 130 -10.47 -8.64 23.65
CA ASP A 130 -10.83 -9.75 22.74
C ASP A 130 -9.62 -10.43 22.09
N ILE A 131 -8.40 -9.96 22.38
CA ILE A 131 -7.19 -10.53 21.81
C ILE A 131 -6.79 -11.74 22.67
N PRO A 132 -6.77 -12.97 22.10
CA PRO A 132 -6.36 -14.15 22.86
C PRO A 132 -4.93 -13.96 23.36
N ASP A 133 -4.60 -14.54 24.51
CA ASP A 133 -3.23 -14.57 25.01
C ASP A 133 -2.28 -15.03 23.88
N PRO A 134 -1.21 -14.26 23.56
CA PRO A 134 -0.24 -14.64 22.54
C PRO A 134 0.32 -16.06 22.68
N ALA A 135 0.37 -16.61 23.90
CA ALA A 135 0.75 -18.00 24.16
C ALA A 135 -0.21 -19.02 23.51
N THR A 136 -1.43 -18.62 23.17
CA THR A 136 -2.45 -19.43 22.49
C THR A 136 -2.38 -19.33 20.97
N TRP A 137 -1.57 -18.41 20.43
CA TRP A 137 -1.42 -18.17 18.99
C TRP A 137 -0.53 -19.25 18.35
N GLY A 138 -1.07 -20.45 18.23
CA GLY A 138 -0.36 -21.59 17.62
C GLY A 138 -1.22 -22.84 17.42
N GLY A 139 -2.45 -22.87 17.94
CA GLY A 139 -3.27 -24.08 18.01
C GLY A 139 -4.18 -24.39 16.81
N ARG A 140 -4.15 -23.63 15.70
CA ARG A 140 -5.01 -23.92 14.53
C ARG A 140 -4.19 -24.37 13.31
N ARG A 141 -3.59 -25.55 13.40
CA ARG A 141 -3.32 -26.41 12.23
C ARG A 141 -4.33 -27.55 12.22
N GLY A 142 -5.05 -27.70 11.11
CA GLY A 142 -5.71 -28.96 10.75
C GLY A 142 -7.20 -29.04 11.05
N GLY A 143 -8.03 -28.78 10.04
CA GLY A 143 -9.47 -29.04 10.07
C GLY A 143 -10.06 -29.11 8.67
N GLY A 144 -9.36 -29.78 7.74
CA GLY A 144 -9.96 -30.16 6.47
C GLY A 144 -11.09 -31.14 6.72
N LYS A 145 -12.34 -30.73 6.47
CA LYS A 145 -13.43 -31.67 6.22
C LYS A 145 -13.51 -31.91 4.73
N GLY A 146 -12.72 -32.87 4.25
CA GLY A 146 -13.05 -33.64 3.06
C GLY A 146 -13.78 -34.92 3.48
N GLY A 147 -14.90 -35.23 2.84
CA GLY A 147 -15.36 -36.61 2.75
C GLY A 147 -16.87 -36.87 2.68
N LYS A 148 -17.29 -37.29 1.47
CA LYS A 148 -18.39 -38.23 1.11
C LYS A 148 -19.82 -37.65 1.17
N GLY A 149 -20.72 -37.86 0.19
CA GLY A 149 -20.79 -38.82 -0.91
C GLY A 149 -22.17 -39.52 -0.88
N GLY A 150 -22.89 -39.51 -2.01
CA GLY A 150 -24.16 -40.25 -2.24
C GLY A 150 -25.41 -39.40 -1.96
N GLY A 151 -26.44 -39.32 -2.80
CA GLY A 151 -26.81 -40.09 -3.98
C GLY A 151 -28.33 -40.23 -3.99
N LYS A 152 -28.91 -40.02 -5.18
CA LYS A 152 -30.32 -40.06 -5.63
C LYS A 152 -31.07 -38.76 -5.60
#